data_AF-A0A967VVE8-F1
#
_entry.id   AF-A0A967VVE8-F1
#
_cell.length_a   1.000
_cell.length_b   1.000
_cell.length_c   1.000
_cell.angle_alpha   90.00
_cell.angle_beta   90.00
_cell.angle_gamma   90.00
#
_symmetry.space_group_name_H-M   'P 1'
#
loop_
_entity.id
_entity.type
_entity.pdbx_description
1 polymer ?
#
loop_
_entity_poly.entity_id
_entity_poly.type
_entity_poly.pdbx_seq_one_letter_code
_entity_poly.pdbx_strand_id
1 'polypeptide(L)'
;MARVLGIGGVFFKCDDPARLAAWYREHLGLDVMDFGGALFRPAGMPPGSYTVWGPFPADTDYFAPSGRDFMINFIVDDVEG
;
A
#
# COMPACT_ATOMS: atom_id res chain seq x y z
N MET A 1 -8.40 4.33 22.94
CA MET A 1 -7.65 3.20 22.32
C MET A 1 -8.27 2.92 20.97
N ALA A 2 -7.49 3.12 19.92
CA ALA A 2 -7.86 2.82 18.54
C ALA A 2 -8.18 1.34 18.33
N ARG A 3 -9.17 1.06 17.47
CA ARG A 3 -9.50 -0.28 16.98
C ARG A 3 -9.16 -0.41 15.51
N VAL A 4 -8.50 -1.52 15.16
CA VAL A 4 -8.21 -1.87 13.77
C VAL A 4 -9.51 -2.22 13.06
N LEU A 5 -9.75 -1.55 11.93
CA LEU A 5 -10.86 -1.80 11.03
C LEU A 5 -10.41 -2.67 9.85
N GLY A 6 -9.19 -2.48 9.35
CA GLY A 6 -8.64 -3.27 8.24
C GLY A 6 -7.20 -2.89 7.88
N ILE A 7 -6.72 -3.38 6.74
CA ILE A 7 -5.38 -3.05 6.20
C ILE A 7 -5.45 -1.70 5.49
N GLY A 8 -4.62 -0.74 5.91
CA GLY A 8 -4.50 0.55 5.25
C GLY A 8 -3.53 0.52 4.07
N GLY A 9 -2.50 -0.33 4.14
CA GLY A 9 -1.51 -0.38 3.08
C GLY A 9 -0.57 -1.57 3.21
N VAL A 10 -0.20 -2.10 2.05
CA VAL A 10 0.86 -3.09 1.86
C VAL A 10 1.90 -2.45 0.95
N PHE A 11 3.04 -2.14 1.54
CA PHE A 11 4.16 -1.51 0.85
C PHE A 11 5.33 -2.46 0.86
N PHE A 12 6.04 -2.54 -0.27
CA PHE A 12 7.11 -3.51 -0.41
C PHE A 12 8.19 -3.06 -1.39
N LYS A 13 9.42 -3.47 -1.10
CA LYS A 13 10.58 -3.22 -1.93
C LYS A 13 10.61 -4.17 -3.13
N CYS A 14 11.05 -3.67 -4.29
CA CYS A 14 11.32 -4.46 -5.48
C CYS A 14 12.34 -3.75 -6.39
N ASP A 15 12.99 -4.50 -7.27
CA ASP A 15 14.06 -3.97 -8.12
C ASP A 15 13.58 -2.94 -9.16
N ASP A 16 12.36 -3.11 -9.68
CA ASP A 16 11.79 -2.25 -10.72
C ASP A 16 10.28 -2.02 -10.47
N PRO A 17 9.92 -1.01 -9.67
CA PRO A 17 8.53 -0.72 -9.33
C PRO A 17 7.68 -0.38 -10.55
N ALA A 18 8.25 0.34 -11.53
CA ALA A 18 7.54 0.77 -12.72
C ALA A 18 7.17 -0.43 -13.60
N ARG A 19 8.13 -1.34 -13.84
CA ARG A 19 7.89 -2.57 -14.59
C ARG A 19 6.90 -3.48 -13.86
N LEU A 20 7.03 -3.61 -12.54
CA LEU A 20 6.11 -4.43 -11.75
C LEU A 20 4.68 -3.88 -11.84
N ALA A 21 4.49 -2.58 -11.61
CA ALA A 21 3.18 -1.95 -11.69
C ALA A 21 2.58 -2.07 -13.11
N ALA A 22 3.38 -1.89 -14.16
CA ALA A 22 2.94 -2.10 -15.54
C ALA A 22 2.46 -3.53 -15.79
N TRP A 23 3.18 -4.53 -15.28
CA TRP A 23 2.80 -5.95 -15.39
C TRP A 23 1.46 -6.22 -14.69
N TYR A 24 1.27 -5.73 -13.46
CA TYR A 24 0.00 -5.90 -12.72
C TYR A 24 -1.17 -5.21 -13.42
N ARG A 25 -0.94 -4.04 -14.02
CA ARG A 25 -1.95 -3.35 -14.82
C ARG A 25 -2.32 -4.16 -16.07
N GLU A 26 -1.33 -4.63 -16.81
CA GLU A 26 -1.55 -5.36 -18.07
C GLU A 26 -2.24 -6.70 -17.87
N HIS A 27 -1.77 -7.49 -16.89
CA HIS A 27 -2.19 -8.89 -16.76
C HIS A 27 -3.32 -9.10 -15.76
N LEU A 28 -3.44 -8.23 -14.75
CA LEU A 28 -4.43 -8.38 -13.68
C LEU A 28 -5.44 -7.23 -13.65
N GLY A 29 -5.33 -6.26 -14.56
CA GLY A 29 -6.23 -5.11 -14.62
C GLY A 29 -6.15 -4.22 -13.38
N LEU A 30 -5.00 -4.22 -12.69
CA LEU A 30 -4.82 -3.39 -11.52
C LEU A 30 -4.84 -1.92 -11.93
N ASP A 31 -5.70 -1.12 -11.29
CA ASP A 31 -5.80 0.32 -11.52
C ASP A 31 -4.63 1.04 -10.85
N VAL A 32 -3.49 1.05 -11.54
CA VAL A 32 -2.26 1.70 -11.10
C VAL A 32 -2.39 3.21 -11.34
N MET A 33 -2.30 3.95 -10.25
CA MET A 33 -2.37 5.41 -10.19
C MET A 33 -1.02 6.05 -10.57
N ASP A 34 -1.02 7.35 -10.81
CA ASP A 34 0.18 8.11 -11.22
C ASP A 34 1.35 8.02 -10.23
N PHE A 35 1.10 7.75 -8.94
CA PHE A 35 2.14 7.54 -7.94
C PHE A 35 2.81 6.15 -8.01
N GLY A 36 2.37 5.27 -8.92
CA GLY A 36 2.96 3.95 -9.17
C GLY A 36 2.38 2.79 -8.35
N GLY A 37 1.42 3.07 -7.45
CA GLY A 37 0.68 2.05 -6.71
C GLY A 37 -0.80 2.01 -7.08
N ALA A 38 -1.59 1.25 -6.31
CA ALA A 38 -3.02 1.06 -6.54
C ALA A 38 -3.83 1.23 -5.25
N LEU A 39 -5.10 1.57 -5.40
CA LEU A 39 -6.04 1.77 -4.29
C LEU A 39 -7.16 0.75 -4.37
N PHE A 40 -7.32 -0.05 -3.31
CA PHE A 40 -8.48 -0.93 -3.14
C PHE A 40 -9.47 -0.29 -2.17
N ARG A 41 -10.76 -0.39 -2.47
CA ARG A 41 -11.86 0.07 -1.62
C ARG A 41 -12.57 -1.15 -1.02
N PRO A 42 -12.24 -1.56 0.22
CA PRO A 42 -12.89 -2.71 0.83
C PRO A 42 -14.37 -2.40 1.09
N ALA A 43 -15.24 -3.36 0.79
CA ALA A 43 -16.67 -3.22 1.05
C ALA A 43 -16.93 -3.10 2.56
N GLY A 44 -17.90 -2.25 2.94
CA GLY A 44 -18.31 -2.08 4.33
C GLY A 44 -17.36 -1.24 5.20
N MET A 45 -16.34 -0.61 4.60
CA MET A 45 -15.47 0.35 5.31
C MET A 45 -16.05 1.77 5.34
N PRO A 46 -15.64 2.61 6.31
CA PRO A 46 -16.00 4.02 6.33
C PRO A 46 -15.66 4.73 5.00
N PRO A 47 -16.45 5.72 4.56
CA PRO A 47 -16.14 6.51 3.37
C PRO A 47 -14.71 7.09 3.42
N GLY A 48 -13.99 7.02 2.31
CA GLY A 48 -12.60 7.47 2.23
C GLY A 48 -11.56 6.43 2.69
N SER A 49 -11.98 5.23 3.08
CA SER A 49 -11.08 4.13 3.42
C SER A 49 -10.52 3.46 2.18
N TYR A 50 -9.20 3.29 2.14
CA TYR A 50 -8.50 2.58 1.07
C TYR A 50 -7.43 1.66 1.65
N THR A 51 -7.22 0.51 1.00
CA THR A 51 -5.99 -0.25 1.13
C THR A 51 -5.07 0.14 -0.01
N VAL A 52 -3.88 0.66 0.31
CA VAL A 52 -2.85 1.01 -0.66
C VAL A 52 -2.00 -0.22 -0.98
N TRP A 53 -1.79 -0.51 -2.25
CA TRP A 53 -0.73 -1.40 -2.72
C TRP A 53 0.37 -0.53 -3.33
N GLY A 54 1.58 -0.60 -2.78
CA GLY A 54 2.66 0.31 -3.17
C GLY A 54 4.01 -0.39 -3.30
N PRO A 55 4.50 -0.63 -4.53
CA PRO A 55 5.87 -1.05 -4.75
C PRO A 55 6.83 0.13 -4.58
N PHE A 56 7.98 -0.13 -3.97
CA PHE A 56 9.06 0.83 -3.76
C PHE A 56 10.37 0.30 -4.36
N PRO A 57 11.31 1.19 -4.75
CA PRO A 57 12.65 0.77 -5.14
C PRO A 57 13.35 -0.01 -4.03
N ALA A 58 14.11 -1.05 -4.39
CA ALA A 58 14.83 -1.88 -3.43
C ALA A 58 15.81 -1.08 -2.54
N ASP A 59 16.40 -0.03 -3.10
CA ASP A 59 17.34 0.88 -2.45
C ASP A 59 16.70 2.06 -1.73
N THR A 60 15.36 2.10 -1.59
CA THR A 60 14.71 3.21 -0.86
C THR A 60 15.06 3.22 0.63
N ASP A 61 15.26 4.43 1.16
CA ASP A 61 15.38 4.68 2.60
C ASP A 61 14.03 4.94 3.28
N TYR A 62 12.91 4.91 2.55
CA TYR A 62 11.57 5.22 3.09
C TYR A 62 11.16 4.30 4.27
N PHE A 63 11.73 3.10 4.33
CA PHE A 63 11.39 2.09 5.34
C PHE A 63 12.29 2.21 6.58
N ALA A 64 13.27 3.12 6.57
CA ALA A 64 14.17 3.33 7.68
C ALA A 64 13.41 3.72 8.96
N PRO A 65 13.86 3.25 10.15
CA PRO A 65 15.08 2.47 10.39
C PRO A 65 14.91 0.96 10.18
N SER A 66 13.76 0.50 9.69
CA SER A 66 13.53 -0.92 9.43
C SER A 66 14.36 -1.41 8.24
N GLY A 67 15.03 -2.54 8.39
CA GLY A 67 15.70 -3.26 7.31
C GLY A 67 14.81 -4.31 6.64
N ARG A 68 13.48 -4.26 6.83
CA ARG A 68 12.54 -5.22 6.23
C ARG A 68 12.07 -4.73 4.86
N ASP A 69 11.81 -5.69 3.98
CA ASP A 69 11.35 -5.40 2.61
C ASP A 69 9.86 -5.06 2.52
N PHE A 70 9.13 -5.12 3.64
CA PHE A 70 7.69 -4.88 3.70
C PHE A 70 7.34 -3.97 4.87
N MET A 71 6.35 -3.11 4.62
CA MET A 71 5.68 -2.28 5.62
C MET A 71 4.17 -2.46 5.46
N ILE A 72 3.48 -2.68 6.57
CA ILE A 72 2.02 -2.80 6.62
C ILE A 72 1.50 -1.75 7.59
N ASN A 73 0.47 -1.01 7.19
CA ASN A 73 -0.27 -0.14 8.11
C ASN A 73 -1.75 -0.54 8.13
N PHE A 74 -2.48 -0.02 9.13
CA PHE A 74 -3.87 -0.38 9.39
C PHE A 74 -4.77 0.84 9.26
N ILE A 75 -6.00 0.59 8.80
CA ILE A 75 -7.11 1.53 8.95
C ILE A 75 -7.62 1.38 10.39
N VAL A 76 -7.71 2.49 11.11
CA VAL A 76 -8.18 2.54 12.50
C VAL A 76 -9.34 3.53 12.62
N ASP A 77 -10.17 3.37 13.64
CA ASP A 77 -11.26 4.32 13.94
C ASP A 77 -10.77 5.62 14.60
N ASP A 78 -9.56 5.62 15.17
CA ASP A 78 -8.94 6.76 15.79
C ASP A 78 -7.40 6.66 15.68
N VAL A 79 -6.73 7.70 15.20
CA VAL A 79 -5.26 7.74 15.06
C VAL A 79 -4.60 8.42 16.27
N GLU A 80 -5.33 9.29 16.97
CA GLU A 80 -4.81 10.06 18.11
C GLU A 80 -4.91 9.28 19.43
N GLY A 81 -5.93 8.44 19.57
CA GLY A 81 -6.03 7.39 20.60
C GLY A 81 -6.83 7.75 21.85
#